data_AF-A0A2N2IGQ4-F1
#
_entry.id   AF-A0A2N2IGQ4-F1
#
_cell.length_a   1.000
_cell.length_b   1.000
_cell.length_c   1.000
_cell.angle_alpha   90.00
_cell.angle_beta   90.00
_cell.angle_gamma   90.00
#
_symmetry.space_group_name_H-M   'P 1'
#
loop_
_entity.id
_entity.type
_entity.pdbx_description
1 polymer ?
#
loop_
_entity_poly.entity_id
_entity_poly.type
_entity_poly.pdbx_seq_one_letter_code
_entity_poly.pdbx_strand_id
1 'polypeptide(L)' 'MTREQEDLVEAVVTAWRPRGPDGTIQFHPAWHDLDGSGRLEAFQRSLEERVLEQALDPEGLSSTAQAVLGRLPRR' A
#
# COMPACT_ATOMS: atom_id res chain seq x y z
N MET A 1 -9.06 19.29 2.86
CA MET A 1 -9.52 18.05 2.22
C MET A 1 -10.92 17.74 2.73
N THR A 2 -11.79 17.12 1.93
CA THR A 2 -13.08 16.63 2.46
C THR A 2 -12.86 15.29 3.16
N ARG A 3 -13.77 14.91 4.05
CA ARG A 3 -13.69 13.60 4.74
C ARG A 3 -13.72 12.42 3.77
N GLU A 4 -14.56 12.52 2.74
CA GLU A 4 -14.60 11.54 1.66
C GLU A 4 -13.26 11.38 0.95
N GLN A 5 -12.56 12.48 0.68
CA GLN A 5 -11.25 12.45 0.06
C GLN A 5 -10.17 11.87 1.01
N GLU A 6 -10.28 12.10 2.32
CA GLU A 6 -9.45 11.44 3.34
C GLU A 6 -9.66 9.92 3.34
N ASP A 7 -10.90 9.46 3.30
CA ASP A 7 -11.24 8.03 3.26
C ASP A 7 -10.69 7.36 1.98
N LEU A 8 -10.77 8.04 0.82
CA LEU A 8 -10.21 7.54 -0.44
C LEU A 8 -8.69 7.45 -0.39
N VAL A 9 -8.02 8.46 0.18
CA VAL A 9 -6.55 8.45 0.34
C VAL A 9 -6.14 7.31 1.27
N GLU A 10 -6.81 7.14 2.41
CA GLU A 10 -6.54 6.05 3.36
C GLU A 10 -6.71 4.67 2.70
N ALA A 11 -7.79 4.47 1.94
CA ALA A 11 -8.05 3.23 1.22
C ALA A 11 -7.00 2.93 0.14
N VAL A 12 -6.37 3.94 -0.45
CA VAL A 12 -5.26 3.75 -1.41
C VAL A 12 -3.95 3.40 -0.73
N VAL A 13 -3.68 4.00 0.43
CA VAL A 13 -2.41 3.85 1.16
C VAL A 13 -2.23 2.42 1.67
N THR A 14 -3.28 1.81 2.25
CA THR A 14 -3.17 0.45 2.83
C THR A 14 -2.54 -0.58 1.88
N ALA A 15 -1.83 -1.56 2.44
CA ALA A 15 -1.25 -2.68 1.69
C ALA A 15 -2.28 -3.61 1.01
N TRP A 16 -3.57 -3.56 1.37
CA TRP A 16 -4.59 -4.43 0.78
C TRP A 16 -4.89 -4.06 -0.69
N ARG A 17 -5.03 -5.07 -1.55
CA ARG A 17 -5.40 -4.90 -2.96
C ARG A 17 -6.47 -5.93 -3.36
N PRO A 18 -7.49 -5.52 -4.14
CA PRO A 18 -8.44 -6.47 -4.70
C PRO A 18 -7.74 -7.46 -5.63
N ARG A 19 -8.30 -8.68 -5.71
CA ARG A 19 -7.82 -9.73 -6.61
C ARG A 19 -8.85 -10.02 -7.68
N GLY A 20 -8.40 -10.17 -8.92
CA GLY A 20 -9.23 -10.63 -10.03
C GLY A 20 -9.67 -12.09 -9.89
N PRO A 21 -10.60 -12.58 -10.73
CA PRO A 21 -11.06 -13.97 -10.73
C PRO A 21 -9.94 -15.00 -10.93
N ASP A 22 -8.85 -14.60 -11.58
CA ASP A 22 -7.63 -15.38 -11.82
C ASP A 22 -6.57 -15.20 -10.71
N GLY A 23 -6.89 -14.46 -9.64
CA GLY A 23 -5.99 -14.16 -8.54
C GLY A 23 -5.01 -13.02 -8.81
N THR A 24 -5.08 -12.34 -9.97
CA THR A 24 -4.21 -11.21 -10.28
C THR A 24 -4.45 -10.04 -9.33
N ILE A 25 -3.37 -9.38 -8.89
CA ILE A 25 -3.47 -8.19 -8.05
C ILE A 25 -3.94 -7.01 -8.92
N GLN A 26 -4.98 -6.32 -8.48
CA GLN A 26 -5.51 -5.12 -9.15
C GLN A 26 -5.18 -3.86 -8.34
N PHE A 27 -5.21 -2.71 -9.02
CA PHE A 27 -5.14 -1.41 -8.35
C PHE A 27 -6.35 -1.22 -7.44
N HIS A 28 -6.16 -0.46 -6.35
CA HIS A 28 -7.28 -0.11 -5.48
C HIS A 28 -8.24 0.84 -6.24
N PRO A 29 -9.56 0.57 -6.32
CA PRO A 29 -10.49 1.35 -7.13
C PRO A 29 -10.53 2.83 -6.76
N ALA A 30 -10.42 3.15 -5.47
CA ALA A 30 -10.35 4.52 -4.96
C ALA A 30 -9.24 5.38 -5.61
N TRP A 31 -8.20 4.77 -6.19
CA TRP A 31 -7.19 5.51 -6.95
C TRP A 31 -7.78 6.31 -8.11
N HIS A 32 -8.78 5.75 -8.78
CA HIS A 32 -9.42 6.37 -9.93
C HIS A 32 -10.33 7.54 -9.53
N ASP A 33 -10.85 7.52 -8.31
CA ASP A 33 -11.71 8.55 -7.75
C ASP A 33 -10.91 9.74 -7.18
N LEU A 34 -9.60 9.56 -6.94
CA LEU A 34 -8.71 10.65 -6.56
C LEU A 34 -8.37 11.56 -7.73
N ASP A 35 -8.42 12.87 -7.48
CA ASP A 35 -7.86 13.90 -8.36
C ASP A 35 -6.32 13.94 -8.29
N GLY A 36 -5.69 14.85 -9.06
CA GLY A 36 -4.23 14.96 -9.07
C GLY A 36 -3.61 15.28 -7.71
N SER A 37 -4.31 16.05 -6.88
CA SER A 37 -3.84 16.43 -5.54
C SER A 37 -3.93 15.25 -4.56
N GLY A 38 -5.04 14.51 -4.59
CA GLY A 38 -5.24 13.32 -3.78
C GLY A 38 -4.26 12.20 -4.12
N ARG A 39 -3.90 12.04 -5.39
CA ARG A 39 -2.87 11.06 -5.81
C ARG A 39 -1.48 11.40 -5.29
N LEU A 40 -1.12 12.69 -5.28
CA LEU A 40 0.14 13.15 -4.72
C LEU A 40 0.17 12.91 -3.20
N GLU A 41 -0.93 13.20 -2.51
CA GLU A 41 -1.04 12.97 -1.08
C GLU A 41 -0.97 11.49 -0.72
N ALA A 42 -1.70 10.62 -1.45
CA ALA A 42 -1.63 9.18 -1.26
C ALA A 42 -0.21 8.64 -1.45
N PHE A 43 0.56 9.18 -2.40
CA PHE A 43 1.97 8.85 -2.57
C PHE A 43 2.79 9.24 -1.33
N GLN A 44 2.64 10.47 -0.81
CA GLN A 44 3.39 10.92 0.37
C GLN A 44 3.03 10.10 1.61
N ARG A 45 1.75 9.87 1.88
CA ARG A 45 1.31 9.02 3.00
C ARG A 45 1.80 7.57 2.88
N SER A 46 1.90 7.04 1.66
CA SER A 46 2.50 5.72 1.43
C SER A 46 3.99 5.67 1.79
N LEU A 47 4.73 6.78 1.65
CA LEU A 47 6.12 6.83 2.10
C LEU A 47 6.19 6.82 3.63
N GLU A 48 5.31 7.57 4.29
CA GLU A 48 5.23 7.61 5.76
C GLU A 48 4.84 6.24 6.34
N GLU A 49 3.83 5.57 5.77
CA GLU A 49 3.42 4.21 6.16
C GLU A 49 4.60 3.23 6.09
N ARG A 50 5.39 3.27 5.02
CA ARG A 50 6.57 2.39 4.86
C ARG A 50 7.62 2.62 5.94
N VAL A 51 7.86 3.87 6.34
CA VAL A 51 8.79 4.17 7.43
C VAL A 51 8.28 3.57 8.74
N LEU A 52 6.97 3.66 9.00
CA LEU A 52 6.35 3.04 10.16
C LEU A 52 6.42 1.51 10.12
N GLU A 53 6.12 0.89 8.97
CA GLU A 53 6.25 -0.56 8.79
C GLU A 53 7.69 -1.03 9.03
N GLN A 54 8.69 -0.33 8.48
CA GLN A 54 10.09 -0.65 8.68
C GLN A 54 10.50 -0.52 10.15
N ALA A 55 9.99 0.47 10.88
CA ALA A 55 10.29 0.64 12.29
C ALA A 55 9.72 -0.48 13.19
N LEU A 56 8.71 -1.23 12.70
CA LEU A 56 8.08 -2.33 13.43
C LEU A 56 8.82 -3.68 13.28
N ASP A 57 9.73 -3.79 12.32
CA ASP A 57 10.53 -4.99 12.06
C ASP A 57 12.00 -4.73 12.47
N PRO A 58 12.63 -5.57 13.33
CA PRO A 58 14.00 -5.37 13.78
C PRO A 58 15.05 -5.32 12.65
N GLU A 59 14.76 -5.95 11.51
CA GLU A 59 15.61 -5.96 10.31
C GLU A 59 15.18 -4.88 9.29
N GLY A 60 14.17 -4.06 9.63
CA GLY A 60 13.64 -3.03 8.76
C GLY A 60 12.82 -3.58 7.58
N LEU A 61 12.32 -4.81 7.67
CA LEU A 61 11.62 -5.47 6.57
C LEU A 61 10.11 -5.18 6.61
N SER A 62 9.53 -4.86 5.46
CA SER A 62 8.07 -4.78 5.33
C SER A 62 7.43 -6.17 5.29
N SER A 63 6.12 -6.24 5.57
CA SER A 63 5.33 -7.47 5.41
C SER A 63 5.45 -8.09 4.00
N THR A 64 5.56 -7.23 2.98
CA THR A 64 5.80 -7.65 1.60
C THR A 64 7.20 -8.22 1.42
N ALA A 65 8.23 -7.59 1.99
CA ALA A 65 9.61 -8.10 1.94
C ALA A 65 9.72 -9.48 2.59
N GLN A 66 9.14 -9.67 3.79
CA GLN A 66 9.06 -10.96 4.47
C GLN A 66 8.37 -12.02 3.61
N ALA A 67 7.24 -11.68 2.98
CA ALA A 67 6.51 -12.59 2.09
C ALA A 67 7.32 -12.98 0.85
N VAL A 68 8.12 -12.07 0.28
CA VAL A 68 9.01 -12.37 -0.85
C VAL A 68 10.16 -13.26 -0.41
N LEU A 69 10.84 -12.93 0.70
CA LEU A 69 11.95 -13.72 1.24
C LEU A 69 11.53 -15.15 1.57
N GLY A 70 10.32 -15.36 2.10
CA GLY A 70 9.78 -16.69 2.36
C GLY A 70 9.52 -17.56 1.12
N ARG A 71 9.53 -16.98 -0.09
CA ARG A 71 9.39 -17.72 -1.36
C ARG A 71 10.73 -18.05 -2.02
N LEU A 72 11.82 -17.43 -1.57
CA LEU A 72 13.14 -17.68 -2.13
C LEU A 72 13.68 -19.03 -1.60
N PRO A 73 14.31 -19.86 -2.45
CA PRO A 73 14.96 -21.07 -1.99
C PRO A 73 16.08 -20.73 -1.01
N ARG A 74 16.14 -21.45 0.11
CA ARG A 74 17.26 -21.35 1.05
C ARG A 74 18.51 -21.87 0.33
N ARG A 75 19.55 -21.06 0.27
CA ARG A 75 20.88 -21.49 -0.19
C ARG A 75 21.55 -22.35 0.87
#